data_AF-A0AAD6KFK4-F1
#
_entry.id   AF-A0AAD6KFK4-F1
#
_cell.length_a   1.000
_cell.length_b   1.000
_cell.length_c   1.000
_cell.angle_alpha   90.00
_cell.angle_beta   90.00
_cell.angle_gamma   90.00
#
_symmetry.space_group_name_H-M   'P 1'
#
loop_
_entity.id
_entity.type
_entity.pdbx_description
1 polymer ?
#
loop_
_entity_poly.entity_id
_entity_poly.type
_entity_poly.pdbx_seq_one_letter_code
_entity_poly.pdbx_strand_id
1 'polypeptide(L)'
;MQTLRLIECASLESLPRDMGGLRSLRHIYFTYHHQMPVKVGRLTDLQTLPFFVVGKDSDSTIQELESLNGLRGQLSIYNLQEVKNKTEAEKANLRGKTKIYKLEFVWRSGRTCFKNDEEVLEALQPHSNLETLKIEHYGGEKLPSWLLMESPTHGGSSLVNCLVNLKLIDCKRLSQVKLSSNDKSADLQFSSLFEA
;
A
#
# COMPACT_ATOMS: atom_id res chain seq x y z
N MET A 1 0.23 -22.94 -14.42
CA MET A 1 -0.35 -21.77 -13.73
C MET A 1 -1.11 -22.29 -12.53
N GLN A 2 -0.81 -21.83 -11.30
CA GLN A 2 -1.50 -22.26 -10.08
C GLN A 2 -2.22 -21.05 -9.47
N THR A 3 -3.52 -21.23 -9.22
CA THR A 3 -4.41 -20.17 -8.77
C THR A 3 -5.30 -20.69 -7.65
N LEU A 4 -5.43 -19.92 -6.57
CA LEU A 4 -6.34 -20.16 -5.46
C LEU A 4 -7.37 -19.02 -5.42
N ARG A 5 -8.67 -19.35 -5.37
CA ARG A 5 -9.76 -18.37 -5.37
C ARG A 5 -10.68 -18.63 -4.16
N LEU A 6 -10.81 -17.64 -3.31
CA LEU A 6 -11.61 -17.61 -2.09
C LEU A 6 -12.55 -16.40 -2.12
N ILE A 7 -13.26 -16.26 -3.24
CA ILE A 7 -14.14 -15.12 -3.48
C ILE A 7 -15.44 -15.35 -2.71
N GLU A 8 -15.82 -14.38 -1.88
CA GLU A 8 -17.07 -14.40 -1.11
C GLU A 8 -17.23 -15.63 -0.19
N CYS A 9 -16.12 -16.30 0.16
CA CYS A 9 -16.12 -17.44 1.07
C CYS A 9 -16.17 -17.00 2.55
N ALA A 10 -17.24 -16.33 2.97
CA ALA A 10 -17.37 -15.74 4.31
C ALA A 10 -17.32 -16.78 5.45
N SER A 11 -17.72 -18.03 5.18
CA SER A 11 -17.71 -19.11 6.16
C SER A 11 -16.32 -19.73 6.39
N LEU A 12 -15.32 -19.38 5.57
CA LEU A 12 -13.95 -19.86 5.76
C LEU A 12 -13.27 -19.05 6.86
N GLU A 13 -13.15 -19.60 8.06
CA GLU A 13 -12.60 -18.89 9.22
C GLU A 13 -11.15 -18.41 9.00
N SER A 14 -10.30 -19.27 8.43
CA SER A 14 -8.91 -18.91 8.10
C SER A 14 -8.32 -19.87 7.07
N LEU A 15 -7.24 -19.43 6.41
CA LEU A 15 -6.40 -20.34 5.65
C LEU A 15 -5.47 -21.14 6.57
N PRO A 16 -5.07 -22.36 6.18
CA PRO A 16 -4.07 -23.13 6.92
C PRO A 16 -2.82 -22.29 7.20
N ARG A 17 -2.29 -22.36 8.43
CA ARG A 17 -1.09 -21.58 8.81
C ARG A 17 0.13 -21.94 7.98
N ASP A 18 0.25 -23.19 7.55
CA ASP A 18 1.32 -23.64 6.66
C ASP A 18 0.81 -23.79 5.23
N MET A 19 1.04 -22.75 4.43
CA MET A 19 0.91 -22.81 2.98
C MET A 19 2.29 -22.87 2.30
N GLY A 20 3.35 -23.20 3.03
CA GLY A 20 4.71 -23.29 2.53
C GLY A 20 4.91 -24.36 1.45
N GLY A 21 3.99 -25.31 1.32
CA GLY A 21 3.93 -26.27 0.22
C GLY A 21 3.45 -25.67 -1.11
N LEU A 22 2.78 -24.52 -1.09
CA LEU A 22 2.22 -23.86 -2.29
C LEU A 22 3.23 -22.92 -2.96
N ARG A 23 4.52 -23.29 -3.00
CA ARG A 23 5.60 -22.42 -3.53
C ARG A 23 5.37 -21.99 -4.98
N SER A 24 4.69 -22.82 -5.77
CA SER A 24 4.38 -22.55 -7.18
C SER A 24 3.09 -21.75 -7.38
N LEU A 25 2.41 -21.32 -6.29
CA LEU A 25 1.20 -20.51 -6.37
C LEU A 25 1.53 -19.13 -6.94
N ARG A 26 0.85 -18.77 -8.03
CA ARG A 26 1.09 -17.50 -8.73
C ARG A 26 -0.01 -16.48 -8.50
N HIS A 27 -1.23 -16.94 -8.27
CA HIS A 27 -2.37 -16.04 -8.08
C HIS A 27 -3.19 -16.50 -6.90
N ILE A 28 -3.41 -15.61 -5.94
CA ILE A 28 -4.40 -15.81 -4.90
C ILE A 28 -5.44 -14.70 -5.00
N TYR A 29 -6.70 -15.06 -4.83
CA TYR A 29 -7.80 -14.11 -4.74
C TYR A 29 -8.61 -14.42 -3.50
N PHE A 30 -8.94 -13.39 -2.72
CA PHE A 30 -9.74 -13.51 -1.52
C PHE A 30 -10.47 -12.18 -1.26
N THR A 31 -11.60 -12.26 -0.56
CA THR A 31 -12.47 -11.12 -0.30
C THR A 31 -12.28 -10.55 1.11
N TYR A 32 -12.00 -11.41 2.10
CA TYR A 32 -12.00 -11.02 3.50
C TYR A 32 -10.62 -11.04 4.14
N HIS A 33 -10.36 -10.16 5.10
CA HIS A 33 -9.05 -10.03 5.75
C HIS A 33 -8.58 -11.32 6.44
N HIS A 34 -9.50 -12.08 7.03
CA HIS A 34 -9.19 -13.36 7.68
C HIS A 34 -8.69 -14.43 6.69
N GLN A 35 -8.94 -14.26 5.39
CA GLN A 35 -8.48 -15.16 4.33
C GLN A 35 -7.07 -14.82 3.82
N MET A 36 -6.44 -13.72 4.27
CA MET A 36 -5.04 -13.45 3.90
C MET A 36 -4.12 -14.57 4.41
N PRO A 37 -3.25 -15.15 3.55
CA PRO A 37 -2.22 -16.10 3.95
C PRO A 37 -1.38 -15.64 5.13
N VAL A 38 -1.17 -16.54 6.10
CA VAL A 38 -0.09 -16.38 7.09
C VAL A 38 1.24 -16.67 6.39
N LYS A 39 2.29 -15.90 6.66
CA LYS A 39 3.62 -16.09 6.06
C LYS A 39 3.58 -16.04 4.52
N VAL A 40 2.77 -15.14 3.95
CA VAL A 40 2.66 -14.88 2.51
C VAL A 40 4.03 -14.64 1.85
N GLY A 41 5.00 -14.09 2.58
CA GLY A 41 6.38 -13.90 2.09
C GLY A 41 7.09 -15.20 1.67
N ARG A 42 6.59 -16.38 2.04
CA ARG A 42 7.09 -17.68 1.56
C ARG A 42 6.63 -18.04 0.15
N LEU A 43 5.60 -17.37 -0.37
CA LEU A 43 5.03 -17.58 -1.70
C LEU A 43 5.78 -16.72 -2.73
N THR A 44 7.08 -16.93 -2.90
CA THR A 44 7.97 -16.04 -3.67
C THR A 44 7.61 -15.91 -5.17
N ASP A 45 6.93 -16.92 -5.73
CA ASP A 45 6.46 -16.90 -7.12
C ASP A 45 5.10 -16.17 -7.30
N LEU A 46 4.54 -15.63 -6.21
CA LEU A 46 3.25 -14.97 -6.23
C LEU A 46 3.29 -13.70 -7.09
N GLN A 47 2.28 -13.58 -7.95
CA GLN A 47 2.11 -12.50 -8.91
C GLN A 47 0.88 -11.66 -8.59
N THR A 48 -0.18 -12.27 -8.05
CA THR A 48 -1.40 -11.55 -7.68
C THR A 48 -1.68 -11.74 -6.20
N LEU A 49 -1.75 -10.62 -5.50
CA LEU A 49 -2.17 -10.49 -4.11
C LEU A 49 -3.10 -9.27 -4.01
N PRO A 50 -4.42 -9.45 -3.78
CA PRO A 50 -5.37 -8.35 -3.81
C PRO A 50 -5.05 -7.27 -2.77
N PHE A 51 -4.76 -7.70 -1.55
CA PHE A 51 -4.35 -6.81 -0.48
C PHE A 51 -3.49 -7.53 0.57
N PHE A 52 -2.76 -6.74 1.35
CA PHE A 52 -1.93 -7.16 2.47
C PHE A 52 -2.38 -6.42 3.74
N VAL A 53 -2.49 -7.11 4.87
CA VAL A 53 -2.95 -6.56 6.15
C VAL A 53 -1.80 -6.65 7.15
N VAL A 54 -1.18 -5.51 7.46
CA VAL A 54 -0.11 -5.45 8.46
C VAL A 54 -0.67 -5.76 9.84
N GLY A 55 0.09 -6.53 10.64
CA GLY A 55 -0.26 -6.84 12.03
C GLY A 55 -1.49 -7.72 12.18
N LYS A 56 -1.92 -8.44 11.13
CA LYS A 56 -3.02 -9.41 11.24
C LYS A 56 -2.76 -10.45 12.33
N ASP A 57 -1.54 -10.96 12.38
CA ASP A 57 -1.02 -11.89 13.38
C ASP A 57 0.33 -11.37 13.90
N SER A 58 0.85 -11.91 15.01
CA SER A 58 2.12 -11.48 15.61
C SER A 58 3.32 -11.50 14.66
N ASP A 59 3.26 -12.36 13.65
CA ASP A 59 4.32 -12.58 12.65
C ASP A 59 4.11 -11.78 11.36
N SER A 60 2.92 -11.18 11.15
CA SER A 60 2.54 -10.52 9.90
C SER A 60 3.03 -9.07 9.83
N THR A 61 4.35 -8.95 9.77
CA THR A 61 5.03 -7.67 9.56
C THR A 61 5.06 -7.32 8.07
N ILE A 62 5.19 -6.03 7.75
CA ILE A 62 5.27 -5.58 6.36
C ILE A 62 6.50 -6.13 5.61
N GLN A 63 7.51 -6.60 6.35
CA GLN A 63 8.69 -7.29 5.80
C GLN A 63 8.32 -8.52 4.97
N GLU A 64 7.16 -9.14 5.18
CA GLU A 64 6.72 -10.26 4.33
C GLU A 64 6.62 -9.89 2.83
N LEU A 65 6.44 -8.61 2.50
CA LEU A 65 6.42 -8.14 1.12
C LEU A 65 7.83 -8.11 0.48
N GLU A 66 8.92 -8.14 1.26
CA GLU A 66 10.31 -8.04 0.80
C GLU A 66 10.63 -9.04 -0.31
N SER A 67 10.18 -10.29 -0.13
CA SER A 67 10.46 -11.42 -1.03
C SER A 67 9.50 -11.51 -2.22
N LEU A 68 8.42 -10.72 -2.24
CA LEU A 68 7.34 -10.81 -3.23
C LEU A 68 7.56 -9.89 -4.43
N ASN A 69 8.74 -9.95 -5.04
CA ASN A 69 9.11 -9.07 -6.16
C ASN A 69 8.40 -9.43 -7.49
N GLY A 70 7.77 -10.61 -7.56
CA GLY A 70 6.99 -11.06 -8.70
C GLY A 70 5.59 -10.44 -8.79
N LEU A 71 5.14 -9.75 -7.74
CA LEU A 71 3.83 -9.11 -7.66
C LEU A 71 3.63 -8.11 -8.79
N ARG A 72 2.40 -8.08 -9.30
CA ARG A 72 2.02 -7.24 -10.42
C ARG A 72 0.58 -6.77 -10.30
N GLY A 73 0.29 -5.72 -11.04
CA GLY A 73 -1.04 -5.14 -11.11
C GLY A 73 -1.30 -4.21 -9.94
N GLN A 74 -2.27 -4.59 -9.10
CA GLN A 74 -2.77 -3.77 -8.00
C GLN A 74 -2.44 -4.43 -6.66
N LEU A 75 -2.11 -3.62 -5.67
CA LEU A 75 -1.90 -4.07 -4.29
C LEU A 75 -2.41 -3.00 -3.32
N SER A 76 -3.31 -3.38 -2.42
CA SER A 76 -3.71 -2.53 -1.28
C SER A 76 -2.98 -3.00 -0.01
N ILE A 77 -2.47 -2.07 0.79
CA ILE A 77 -1.78 -2.35 2.06
C ILE A 77 -2.55 -1.66 3.18
N TYR A 78 -3.14 -2.48 4.05
CA TYR A 78 -3.97 -2.07 5.17
C TYR A 78 -3.18 -2.07 6.48
N ASN A 79 -3.71 -1.34 7.46
CA ASN A 79 -3.20 -1.24 8.81
C ASN A 79 -1.78 -0.65 8.90
N LEU A 80 -1.46 0.33 8.06
CA LEU A 80 -0.13 0.93 8.04
C LEU A 80 0.27 1.60 9.36
N GLN A 81 -0.67 1.91 10.26
CA GLN A 81 -0.34 2.37 11.62
C GLN A 81 0.44 1.34 12.44
N GLU A 82 0.37 0.05 12.09
CA GLU A 82 1.05 -1.04 12.82
C GLU A 82 2.54 -1.17 12.44
N VAL A 83 2.99 -0.46 11.40
CA VAL A 83 4.40 -0.46 10.98
C VAL A 83 5.22 0.42 11.92
N LYS A 84 6.23 -0.12 12.61
CA LYS A 84 6.83 0.56 13.78
C LYS A 84 7.61 1.83 13.43
N ASN A 85 8.33 1.82 12.31
CA ASN A 85 9.23 2.91 11.92
C ASN A 85 9.60 2.82 10.43
N LYS A 86 10.34 3.83 9.98
CA LYS A 86 10.91 3.92 8.63
C LYS A 86 11.64 2.65 8.19
N THR A 87 12.54 2.12 9.01
CA THR A 87 13.36 0.94 8.67
C THR A 87 12.52 -0.31 8.46
N GLU A 88 11.44 -0.49 9.21
CA GLU A 88 10.50 -1.60 8.99
C GLU A 88 9.75 -1.43 7.67
N ALA A 89 9.27 -0.21 7.38
CA ALA A 89 8.56 0.10 6.14
C ALA A 89 9.43 -0.10 4.89
N GLU A 90 10.72 0.26 4.93
CA GLU A 90 11.66 0.10 3.80
C GLU A 90 11.80 -1.36 3.36
N LYS A 91 11.68 -2.31 4.29
CA LYS A 91 11.75 -3.75 3.97
C LYS A 91 10.62 -4.22 3.06
N ALA A 92 9.51 -3.47 2.97
CA ALA A 92 8.46 -3.77 2.01
C ALA A 92 8.98 -3.75 0.56
N ASN A 93 10.10 -3.07 0.29
CA ASN A 93 10.77 -3.00 -1.01
C ASN A 93 9.79 -2.75 -2.17
N LEU A 94 8.93 -1.73 -2.03
CA LEU A 94 7.94 -1.39 -3.07
C LEU A 94 8.62 -0.89 -4.35
N ARG A 95 9.76 -0.20 -4.22
CA ARG A 95 10.61 0.18 -5.33
C ARG A 95 11.10 -1.02 -6.16
N GLY A 96 11.32 -2.19 -5.56
CA GLY A 96 11.69 -3.41 -6.28
C GLY A 96 10.55 -4.07 -7.06
N LYS A 97 9.29 -3.68 -6.82
CA LYS A 97 8.10 -4.31 -7.41
C LYS A 97 7.70 -3.63 -8.71
N THR A 98 8.54 -3.78 -9.73
CA THR A 98 8.48 -3.05 -11.00
C THR A 98 7.20 -3.25 -11.83
N LYS A 99 6.40 -4.27 -11.52
CA LYS A 99 5.18 -4.65 -12.25
C LYS A 99 3.87 -4.21 -11.56
N ILE A 100 3.96 -3.51 -10.43
CA ILE A 100 2.82 -2.89 -9.77
C ILE A 100 2.58 -1.51 -10.40
N TYR A 101 1.37 -1.30 -10.93
CA TYR A 101 0.95 -0.01 -11.49
C TYR A 101 -0.08 0.71 -10.59
N LYS A 102 -0.67 0.02 -9.61
CA LYS A 102 -1.62 0.62 -8.68
C LYS A 102 -1.35 0.21 -7.23
N LEU A 103 -1.25 1.21 -6.37
CA LEU A 103 -1.08 1.02 -4.93
C LEU A 103 -2.17 1.76 -4.16
N GLU A 104 -2.58 1.15 -3.07
CA GLU A 104 -3.46 1.76 -2.09
C GLU A 104 -2.87 1.57 -0.70
N PHE A 105 -2.73 2.68 0.03
CA PHE A 105 -2.20 2.72 1.38
C PHE A 105 -3.32 3.12 2.33
N VAL A 106 -3.67 2.23 3.25
CA VAL A 106 -4.80 2.42 4.16
C VAL A 106 -4.33 2.34 5.61
N TRP A 107 -4.52 3.44 6.32
CA TRP A 107 -4.43 3.46 7.77
C TRP A 107 -5.80 3.21 8.40
N ARG A 108 -5.83 2.75 9.65
CA ARG A 108 -7.10 2.60 10.40
C ARG A 108 -7.78 3.96 10.59
N SER A 109 -9.10 4.00 10.36
CA SER A 109 -9.97 5.15 10.63
C SER A 109 -10.14 5.41 12.13
N GLY A 110 -10.41 6.66 12.53
CA GLY A 110 -10.73 7.00 13.92
C GLY A 110 -9.55 6.92 14.90
N ARG A 111 -8.31 6.90 14.41
CA ARG A 111 -7.10 6.97 15.24
C ARG A 111 -6.93 8.36 15.86
N THR A 112 -6.25 8.39 17.01
CA THR A 112 -5.83 9.63 17.71
C THR A 112 -4.31 9.82 17.70
N CYS A 113 -3.54 8.82 17.24
CA CYS A 113 -2.08 8.83 17.21
C CYS A 113 -1.58 8.56 15.78
N PHE A 114 -0.66 9.40 15.31
CA PHE A 114 -0.17 9.44 13.92
C PHE A 114 1.36 9.61 13.83
N LYS A 115 2.08 9.29 14.91
CA LYS A 115 3.48 9.70 15.12
C LYS A 115 4.46 9.22 14.04
N ASN A 116 4.17 8.08 13.43
CA ASN A 116 5.01 7.38 12.46
C ASN A 116 4.48 7.46 11.03
N ASP A 117 3.28 8.02 10.80
CA ASP A 117 2.62 7.98 9.49
C ASP A 117 3.51 8.59 8.39
N GLU A 118 4.11 9.77 8.64
CA GLU A 118 4.99 10.45 7.66
C GLU A 118 6.23 9.63 7.32
N GLU A 119 6.91 9.11 8.34
CA GLU A 119 8.11 8.29 8.15
C GLU A 119 7.81 6.98 7.41
N VAL A 120 6.67 6.35 7.73
CA VAL A 120 6.21 5.13 7.05
C VAL A 120 5.89 5.42 5.60
N LEU A 121 5.11 6.48 5.32
CA LEU A 121 4.76 6.83 3.95
C LEU A 121 5.99 7.25 3.12
N GLU A 122 6.95 7.95 3.72
CA GLU A 122 8.24 8.29 3.09
C GLU A 122 9.03 7.03 2.70
N ALA A 123 9.06 6.02 3.57
CA ALA A 123 9.75 4.74 3.31
C ALA A 123 9.04 3.83 2.31
N LEU A 124 7.72 3.96 2.14
CA LEU A 124 6.92 3.18 1.19
C LEU A 124 7.03 3.72 -0.24
N GLN A 125 8.25 4.08 -0.64
CA GLN A 125 8.55 4.60 -1.96
C GLN A 125 8.23 3.55 -3.05
N PRO A 126 7.29 3.83 -3.97
CA PRO A 126 6.93 2.89 -5.03
C PRO A 126 7.98 2.85 -6.16
N HIS A 127 7.82 1.93 -7.10
CA HIS A 127 8.57 1.96 -8.36
C HIS A 127 8.04 3.06 -9.29
N SER A 128 8.88 3.55 -10.22
CA SER A 128 8.54 4.65 -11.15
C SER A 128 7.45 4.32 -12.16
N ASN A 129 7.03 3.06 -12.24
CA ASN A 129 5.95 2.59 -13.13
C ASN A 129 4.56 2.74 -12.48
N LEU A 130 4.47 3.34 -11.28
CA LEU A 130 3.20 3.50 -10.60
C LEU A 130 2.32 4.51 -11.35
N GLU A 131 1.13 4.07 -11.76
CA GLU A 131 0.16 4.89 -12.47
C GLU A 131 -0.94 5.43 -11.54
N THR A 132 -1.30 4.67 -10.51
CA THR A 132 -2.35 5.04 -9.55
C THR A 132 -1.88 4.88 -8.12
N LEU A 133 -2.03 5.94 -7.33
CA LEU A 133 -1.79 5.93 -5.89
C LEU A 133 -3.03 6.39 -5.15
N LYS A 134 -3.47 5.60 -4.19
CA LYS A 134 -4.56 5.94 -3.28
C LYS A 134 -4.04 5.91 -1.84
N ILE A 135 -4.34 6.95 -1.07
CA ILE A 135 -3.95 7.08 0.33
C ILE A 135 -5.21 7.39 1.14
N GLU A 136 -5.48 6.58 2.15
CA GLU A 136 -6.65 6.72 3.02
C GLU A 136 -6.28 6.85 4.50
N HIS A 137 -6.96 7.76 5.20
CA HIS A 137 -6.85 7.96 6.65
C HIS A 137 -5.43 8.24 7.15
N TYR A 138 -4.57 8.77 6.27
CA TYR A 138 -3.23 9.21 6.61
C TYR A 138 -3.29 10.43 7.55
N GLY A 139 -2.59 10.34 8.67
CA GLY A 139 -2.60 11.35 9.72
C GLY A 139 -1.37 12.25 9.77
N GLY A 140 -0.48 12.15 8.78
CA GLY A 140 0.62 13.08 8.61
C GLY A 140 0.17 14.43 8.05
N GLU A 141 0.98 15.45 8.27
CA GLU A 141 0.73 16.82 7.82
C GLU A 141 1.34 17.09 6.44
N LYS A 142 2.37 16.31 6.08
CA LYS A 142 3.11 16.43 4.82
C LYS A 142 2.98 15.19 3.96
N LEU A 143 2.99 15.40 2.64
CA LEU A 143 3.18 14.33 1.67
C LEU A 143 4.67 13.94 1.58
N PRO A 144 4.98 12.71 1.16
CA PRO A 144 6.35 12.23 1.08
C PRO A 144 7.12 12.97 0.00
N SER A 145 8.44 13.11 0.19
CA SER A 145 9.33 13.84 -0.72
C SER A 145 9.32 13.24 -2.13
N TRP A 146 9.14 11.93 -2.22
CA TRP A 146 9.09 11.22 -3.49
C TRP A 146 7.82 11.50 -4.32
N LEU A 147 6.79 12.10 -3.71
CA LEU A 147 5.57 12.56 -4.39
C LEU A 147 5.63 14.07 -4.74
N LEU A 148 6.46 14.84 -4.02
CA LEU A 148 6.59 16.29 -4.16
C LEU A 148 7.86 16.63 -4.95
N MET A 149 7.74 16.84 -6.27
CA MET A 149 8.89 17.28 -7.07
C MET A 149 8.88 18.79 -7.35
N GLU A 150 9.72 19.51 -6.61
CA GLU A 150 10.41 20.71 -7.10
C GLU A 150 11.90 20.63 -6.72
N SER A 151 12.69 19.77 -7.38
CA SER A 151 14.13 20.11 -7.58
C SER A 151 14.77 19.26 -8.67
N PRO A 152 15.38 19.89 -9.69
CA PRO A 152 16.28 19.25 -10.64
C PRO A 152 17.70 19.25 -10.06
N THR A 153 18.00 18.40 -9.08
CA THR A 153 19.40 18.23 -8.63
C THR A 153 19.79 16.76 -8.59
N HIS A 154 20.44 16.35 -9.68
CA HIS A 154 21.31 15.19 -9.87
C HIS A 154 20.75 13.79 -9.57
N GLY A 155 20.28 13.14 -10.63
CA GLY A 155 20.51 11.70 -10.86
C GLY A 155 19.53 10.70 -10.23
N GLY A 156 18.50 11.15 -9.51
CA GLY A 156 17.44 10.28 -9.02
C GLY A 156 16.30 10.16 -10.03
N SER A 157 16.00 8.94 -10.49
CA SER A 157 14.82 8.64 -11.32
C SER A 157 13.54 9.17 -10.66
N SER A 158 12.84 10.08 -11.34
CA SER A 158 11.56 10.63 -10.89
C SER A 158 10.48 9.55 -10.88
N LEU A 159 9.82 9.36 -9.75
CA LEU A 159 8.65 8.47 -9.64
C LEU A 159 7.38 9.10 -10.22
N VAL A 160 7.37 10.42 -10.41
CA VAL A 160 6.18 11.18 -10.82
C VAL A 160 5.98 11.17 -12.34
N ASN A 161 6.86 10.52 -13.10
CA ASN A 161 6.74 10.50 -14.55
C ASN A 161 5.56 9.63 -15.04
N CYS A 162 5.16 8.61 -14.28
CA CYS A 162 4.06 7.72 -14.68
C CYS A 162 2.81 7.85 -13.82
N LEU A 163 2.84 8.59 -12.70
CA LEU A 163 1.69 8.71 -11.82
C LEU A 163 0.60 9.56 -12.48
N VAL A 164 -0.49 8.92 -12.89
CA VAL A 164 -1.64 9.55 -13.56
C VAL A 164 -2.75 9.89 -12.57
N ASN A 165 -2.96 9.04 -11.55
CA ASN A 165 -4.08 9.18 -10.63
C ASN A 165 -3.60 9.18 -9.17
N LEU A 166 -3.85 10.29 -8.48
CA LEU A 166 -3.61 10.40 -7.04
C LEU A 166 -4.95 10.65 -6.33
N LYS A 167 -5.29 9.79 -5.38
CA LYS A 167 -6.48 9.94 -4.53
C LYS A 167 -6.08 10.01 -3.07
N LEU A 168 -6.48 11.08 -2.40
CA LEU A 168 -6.31 11.27 -0.97
C LEU A 168 -7.71 11.28 -0.33
N ILE A 169 -7.98 10.37 0.60
CA ILE A 169 -9.30 10.20 1.22
C ILE A 169 -9.15 10.27 2.73
N ASP A 170 -9.94 11.14 3.37
CA ASP A 170 -9.94 11.31 4.83
C ASP A 170 -8.54 11.60 5.44
N CYS A 171 -7.65 12.24 4.67
CA CYS A 171 -6.32 12.68 5.12
C CYS A 171 -6.40 14.05 5.82
N LYS A 172 -7.14 14.11 6.93
CA LYS A 172 -7.63 15.36 7.55
C LYS A 172 -6.54 16.34 8.02
N ARG A 173 -5.31 15.86 8.23
CA ARG A 173 -4.21 16.66 8.77
C ARG A 173 -3.27 17.24 7.72
N LEU A 174 -3.44 16.86 6.44
CA LEU A 174 -2.61 17.39 5.37
C LEU A 174 -2.80 18.90 5.24
N SER A 175 -1.73 19.65 5.53
CA SER A 175 -1.73 21.10 5.41
C SER A 175 -0.99 21.50 4.14
N GLN A 176 -1.69 22.23 3.26
CA GLN A 176 -1.21 22.73 1.96
C GLN A 176 -0.71 21.65 0.99
N VAL A 177 -1.61 21.16 0.14
CA VAL A 177 -1.17 20.54 -1.12
C VAL A 177 -1.57 21.43 -2.28
N LYS A 178 -0.61 22.22 -2.79
CA LYS A 178 -0.66 22.68 -4.18
C LYS A 178 -0.16 21.54 -5.05
N LEU A 179 -1.04 20.58 -5.39
CA LEU A 179 -0.75 19.68 -6.50
C LEU A 179 -0.84 20.53 -7.77
N SER A 180 0.28 20.71 -8.48
CA SER A 180 0.23 21.29 -9.82
C SER A 180 -0.67 20.38 -10.67
N SER A 181 -1.86 20.89 -10.94
CA SER A 181 -2.94 20.14 -11.55
C SER A 181 -2.62 19.92 -13.02
N ASN A 182 -2.01 18.79 -13.36
CA ASN A 182 -2.06 18.27 -14.71
C ASN A 182 -3.06 17.10 -14.74
N ASP A 183 -4.22 17.43 -15.28
CA ASP A 183 -5.25 16.59 -15.87
C ASP A 183 -6.50 16.20 -15.06
N LYS A 184 -7.60 16.19 -15.80
CA LYS A 184 -8.99 16.37 -15.38
C LYS A 184 -9.58 15.11 -14.75
N SER A 185 -9.35 14.90 -13.46
CA SER A 185 -10.20 14.03 -12.60
C SER A 185 -10.00 14.31 -11.11
N ALA A 186 -9.48 15.49 -10.74
CA ALA A 186 -9.41 15.90 -9.35
C ALA A 186 -10.79 16.37 -8.88
N ASP A 187 -11.71 15.43 -8.65
CA ASP A 187 -12.74 15.63 -7.64
C ASP A 187 -12.03 15.63 -6.28
N LEU A 188 -11.38 16.75 -5.98
CA LEU A 188 -11.05 17.13 -4.61
C LEU A 188 -12.38 17.54 -3.97
N GLN A 189 -13.20 16.57 -3.58
CA GLN A 189 -14.26 16.84 -2.61
C GLN A 189 -13.58 17.07 -1.26
N PHE A 190 -13.16 18.32 -1.03
CA PHE A 190 -13.05 18.85 0.32
C PHE A 190 -14.47 18.97 0.87
N SER A 191 -15.00 17.90 1.45
CA SER A 191 -16.15 18.03 2.34
C SER A 191 -15.66 18.59 3.68
N SER A 192 -15.38 19.90 3.71
CA SER A 192 -15.45 20.66 4.95
C SER A 192 -16.91 21.00 5.19
N LEU A 193 -17.56 20.30 6.12
CA LEU A 193 -18.79 20.79 6.76
C LEU A 193 -18.58 20.73 8.27
N PHE A 194 -18.18 21.87 8.81
CA PHE A 194 -18.70 22.34 10.08
C PHE A 194 -20.20 22.67 9.89
N GLU A 195 -20.92 22.74 11.02
CA GLU A 195 -22.38 22.87 11.22
C GLU A 195 -23.03 21.49 11.46
N ALA A 196 -23.52 21.13 12.66
CA ALA A 196 -23.91 21.89 13.85
C ALA A 196 -23.63 21.10 15.14
#